data_AF-A0A920QH73-F1
#
_entry.id   AF-A0A920QH73-F1
#
_cell.length_a   1.000
_cell.length_b   1.000
_cell.length_c   1.000
_cell.angle_alpha   90.00
_cell.angle_beta   90.00
_cell.angle_gamma   90.00
#
_symmetry.space_group_name_H-M   'P 1'
#
loop_
_entity.id
_entity.type
_entity.pdbx_description
1 polymer ?
#
loop_
_entity_poly.entity_id
_entity_poly.type
_entity_poly.pdbx_seq_one_letter_code
_entity_poly.pdbx_strand_id
1 'polypeptide(L)'
;MENVIERAYILETSSVLRPESFPRELFSGISNTSKVAMDLTQPLAEVRRQAVEHLERNYLKELLTEHKGRINRASETAGITTRQLHKLLTKHGIRKEDFKEPQFATT
;
A
#
# COMPACT_ATOMS: atom_id res chain seq x y z
N MET A 1 -6.85 15.19 34.04
CA MET A 1 -6.45 14.76 32.69
C MET A 1 -7.01 15.78 31.71
N GLU A 2 -6.35 16.92 31.58
CA GLU A 2 -6.87 18.06 30.78
C GLU A 2 -5.73 18.79 30.03
N ASN A 3 -4.49 18.69 30.53
CA ASN A 3 -3.34 19.44 30.02
C ASN A 3 -2.70 18.92 28.71
N VAL A 4 -3.23 17.84 28.10
CA VAL A 4 -2.64 17.25 26.88
C VAL A 4 -3.22 17.87 25.62
N ILE A 5 -4.50 18.27 25.66
CA ILE A 5 -5.18 18.84 24.48
C ILE A 5 -4.83 20.31 24.30
N GLU A 6 -4.68 21.10 25.37
CA GLU A 6 -4.27 22.52 25.27
C GLU A 6 -2.85 22.68 24.70
N ARG A 7 -1.93 21.77 25.01
CA ARG A 7 -0.56 21.80 24.45
C ARG A 7 -0.50 21.45 22.96
N ALA A 8 -1.46 20.67 22.46
CA ALA A 8 -1.57 20.38 21.04
C ALA A 8 -2.14 21.58 20.24
N TYR A 9 -2.81 22.51 20.91
CA TYR A 9 -3.45 23.67 20.27
C TYR A 9 -2.54 24.92 20.22
N ILE A 10 -1.56 25.05 21.13
CA ILE A 10 -0.71 26.26 21.24
C ILE A 10 0.53 26.22 20.31
N LEU A 11 0.87 25.09 19.70
CA LEU A 11 2.09 24.92 18.90
C LEU A 11 1.77 24.53 17.44
N GLU A 12 1.02 25.39 16.75
CA GLU A 12 0.90 25.30 15.29
C GLU A 12 2.10 26.03 14.65
N THR A 13 2.84 25.37 13.76
CA THR A 13 3.66 26.02 12.70
C THR A 13 4.19 25.03 11.67
N SER A 14 3.37 24.07 11.21
CA SER A 14 3.64 23.39 9.93
C SER A 14 2.41 22.62 9.44
N SER A 15 1.88 22.99 8.27
CA SER A 15 0.71 22.35 7.65
C SER A 15 1.05 21.01 6.96
N VAL A 16 2.23 20.44 7.22
CA VAL A 16 2.65 19.16 6.65
C VAL A 16 3.28 18.31 7.75
N LEU A 17 2.53 17.30 8.17
CA LEU A 17 2.97 16.29 9.12
C LEU A 17 4.05 15.43 8.46
N ARG A 18 5.32 15.60 8.85
CA ARG A 18 6.44 14.76 8.41
C ARG A 18 6.62 13.57 9.36
N PRO A 19 6.99 12.37 8.85
CA PRO A 19 7.13 11.17 9.67
C PRO A 19 8.11 11.31 10.84
N GLU A 20 9.10 12.20 10.71
CA GLU A 20 10.12 12.45 11.74
C GLU A 20 9.58 13.17 12.98
N SER A 21 8.40 13.80 12.89
CA SER A 21 7.81 14.61 13.96
C SER A 21 6.90 13.82 14.92
N PHE A 22 6.73 12.52 14.69
CA PHE A 22 5.85 11.68 15.50
C PHE A 22 6.62 10.78 16.48
N PRO A 23 6.13 10.62 17.73
CA PRO A 23 6.65 9.64 18.67
C PRO A 23 6.70 8.24 18.05
N ARG A 24 7.84 7.55 18.17
CA ARG A 24 8.03 6.19 17.62
C ARG A 24 7.00 5.18 18.15
N GLU A 25 6.41 5.46 19.30
CA GLU A 25 5.39 4.65 19.97
C GLU A 25 4.02 4.69 19.25
N LEU A 26 3.72 5.71 18.44
CA LEU A 26 2.53 5.69 17.57
C LEU A 26 2.67 4.69 16.42
N PHE A 27 3.91 4.38 16.00
CA PHE A 27 4.18 3.43 14.93
C PHE A 27 4.33 1.97 15.41
N SER A 28 4.42 1.72 16.72
CA SER A 28 4.54 0.34 17.22
C SER A 28 3.25 -0.47 17.06
N GLY A 29 2.09 0.18 17.01
CA GLY A 29 0.78 -0.46 16.75
C GLY A 29 0.39 -0.58 15.28
N ILE A 30 1.10 0.13 14.38
CA ILE A 30 0.80 0.21 12.94
C ILE A 30 1.88 -0.52 12.12
N SER A 31 2.82 -1.21 12.78
CA SER A 31 3.87 -1.98 12.13
C SER A 31 3.35 -3.34 11.62
N ASN A 32 2.40 -3.28 10.67
CA ASN A 32 2.31 -4.28 9.60
C ASN A 32 3.38 -4.04 8.50
N THR A 33 4.39 -3.20 8.80
CA THR A 33 5.65 -3.24 8.06
C THR A 33 6.31 -4.57 8.40
N SER A 34 6.01 -5.60 7.62
CA SER A 34 6.79 -6.82 7.57
C SER A 34 8.26 -6.40 7.57
N LYS A 35 8.98 -6.65 8.67
CA LYS A 35 10.42 -6.44 8.72
C LYS A 35 10.96 -7.34 7.62
N VAL A 36 11.29 -6.77 6.45
CA VAL A 36 11.94 -7.51 5.38
C VAL A 36 13.28 -7.93 5.95
N ALA A 37 13.35 -9.19 6.40
CA ALA A 37 14.58 -9.76 6.91
C ALA A 37 15.59 -9.70 5.77
N MET A 38 16.61 -8.83 5.91
CA MET A 38 17.64 -8.70 4.89
C MET A 38 18.59 -9.87 5.03
N ASP A 39 18.40 -10.87 4.18
CA ASP A 39 19.31 -11.99 4.04
C ASP A 39 20.58 -11.53 3.32
N LEU A 40 21.60 -11.16 4.12
CA LEU A 40 22.90 -10.71 3.62
C LEU A 40 23.70 -11.83 2.93
N THR A 41 23.20 -13.07 2.92
CA THR A 41 23.82 -14.16 2.17
C THR A 41 23.49 -14.10 0.67
N GLN A 42 22.47 -13.32 0.29
CA GLN A 42 22.06 -13.14 -1.12
C GLN A 42 22.76 -11.93 -1.76
N PRO A 43 23.10 -12.01 -3.06
CA PRO A 43 23.59 -10.85 -3.80
C PRO A 43 22.57 -9.70 -3.81
N LEU A 44 23.04 -8.45 -3.75
CA LEU A 44 22.19 -7.26 -3.76
C LEU A 44 21.18 -7.22 -4.93
N ALA A 45 21.56 -7.74 -6.10
CA ALA A 45 20.68 -7.80 -7.26
C ALA A 45 19.45 -8.71 -7.02
N GLU A 46 19.63 -9.81 -6.29
CA GLU A 46 18.57 -10.77 -5.96
C GLU A 46 17.60 -10.15 -4.95
N VAL A 47 18.14 -9.58 -3.87
CA VAL A 47 17.36 -8.88 -2.83
C VAL A 47 16.53 -7.76 -3.46
N ARG A 48 17.12 -6.98 -4.37
CA ARG A 48 16.39 -5.91 -5.09
C ARG A 48 15.27 -6.48 -5.95
N ARG A 49 15.53 -7.57 -6.70
CA ARG A 49 14.51 -8.20 -7.55
C ARG A 49 13.30 -8.65 -6.72
N GLN A 50 13.56 -9.35 -5.62
CA GLN A 50 12.52 -9.83 -4.71
C GLN A 50 11.74 -8.68 -4.08
N ALA A 51 12.43 -7.62 -3.64
CA ALA A 51 11.77 -6.44 -3.07
C ALA A 51 10.85 -5.75 -4.07
N VAL A 52 11.32 -5.55 -5.32
CA VAL A 52 10.51 -4.96 -6.39
C VAL A 52 9.31 -5.84 -6.73
N GLU A 53 9.50 -7.16 -6.81
CA GLU A 53 8.42 -8.10 -7.11
C GLU A 53 7.34 -8.09 -6.03
N HIS A 54 7.75 -8.09 -4.76
CA HIS A 54 6.84 -8.04 -3.63
C HIS A 54 6.05 -6.73 -3.58
N LEU A 55 6.75 -5.60 -3.78
CA LEU A 55 6.12 -4.29 -3.81
C LEU A 55 5.13 -4.15 -4.99
N GLU A 56 5.53 -4.59 -6.18
CA GLU A 56 4.67 -4.59 -7.37
C GLU A 56 3.40 -5.44 -7.13
N ARG A 57 3.53 -6.63 -6.54
CA ARG A 57 2.39 -7.50 -6.20
C ARG A 57 1.44 -6.83 -5.20
N ASN A 58 1.97 -6.20 -4.15
CA ASN A 58 1.14 -5.56 -3.12
C ASN A 58 0.40 -4.34 -3.69
N TYR A 59 1.10 -3.50 -4.45
CA TYR A 59 0.50 -2.35 -5.13
C TYR A 59 -0.67 -2.78 -6.02
N LEU A 60 -0.51 -3.83 -6.83
CA LEU A 60 -1.58 -4.33 -7.70
C LEU A 60 -2.80 -4.83 -6.92
N LYS A 61 -2.60 -5.45 -5.76
CA LYS A 61 -3.71 -5.91 -4.90
C LYS A 61 -4.48 -4.74 -4.30
N GLU A 62 -3.77 -3.75 -3.77
CA GLU A 62 -4.39 -2.54 -3.20
C GLU A 62 -5.14 -1.77 -4.27
N LEU A 63 -4.52 -1.56 -5.44
CA LEU A 63 -5.12 -0.91 -6.60
C LEU A 63 -6.42 -1.62 -7.05
N LEU A 64 -6.42 -2.95 -7.12
CA LEU A 64 -7.62 -3.71 -7.48
C LEU A 64 -8.68 -3.67 -6.39
N THR A 65 -8.29 -3.64 -5.11
CA THR A 65 -9.22 -3.52 -3.97
C THR A 65 -9.93 -2.18 -4.01
N GLU A 66 -9.18 -1.08 -4.15
CA GLU A 66 -9.72 0.28 -4.22
C GLU A 66 -10.71 0.45 -5.39
N HIS A 67 -10.37 -0.13 -6.54
CA HIS A 67 -11.20 -0.05 -7.73
C HIS A 67 -12.17 -1.22 -7.93
N LYS A 68 -12.35 -2.08 -6.92
CA LYS A 68 -13.29 -3.21 -6.92
C LYS A 68 -13.14 -4.12 -8.16
N GLY A 69 -11.89 -4.42 -8.53
CA GLY A 69 -11.54 -5.22 -9.70
C GLY A 69 -11.78 -4.56 -11.06
N ARG A 70 -12.12 -3.26 -11.12
CA ARG A 70 -12.39 -2.51 -12.36
C ARG A 70 -11.08 -2.08 -13.04
N ILE A 71 -10.64 -2.89 -14.01
CA ILE A 71 -9.37 -2.69 -14.74
C ILE A 71 -9.21 -1.31 -15.37
N ASN A 72 -10.25 -0.76 -16.01
CA ASN A 72 -10.13 0.54 -16.69
C ASN A 72 -9.74 1.64 -15.68
N ARG A 73 -10.48 1.73 -14.56
CA ARG A 73 -10.20 2.72 -13.49
C ARG A 73 -8.86 2.46 -12.82
N ALA A 74 -8.56 1.20 -12.52
CA ALA A 74 -7.27 0.82 -11.95
C ALA A 74 -6.09 1.22 -12.85
N SER A 75 -6.23 1.05 -14.17
CA SER A 75 -5.16 1.41 -15.11
C SER A 75 -4.97 2.93 -15.23
N GLU A 76 -6.06 3.70 -15.16
CA GLU A 76 -6.01 5.17 -15.14
C GLU A 76 -5.28 5.69 -13.90
N THR A 77 -5.62 5.18 -12.71
CA THR A 77 -4.95 5.55 -11.44
C THR A 77 -3.48 5.16 -11.43
N ALA A 78 -3.14 3.98 -11.98
CA ALA A 78 -1.75 3.53 -12.08
C ALA A 78 -0.95 4.21 -13.21
N GLY A 79 -1.58 5.04 -14.05
CA GLY A 79 -0.93 5.72 -15.17
C GLY A 79 -0.39 4.77 -16.24
N ILE A 80 -1.00 3.58 -16.40
CA ILE A 80 -0.58 2.56 -17.36
C ILE A 80 -1.74 2.12 -18.25
N THR A 81 -1.43 1.44 -19.35
CA THR A 81 -2.49 0.89 -20.20
C THR A 81 -3.17 -0.31 -19.53
N THR A 82 -4.45 -0.54 -19.84
CA THR A 82 -5.18 -1.75 -19.42
C THR A 82 -4.46 -3.04 -19.83
N ARG A 83 -3.84 -3.04 -21.02
CA ARG A 83 -3.01 -4.15 -21.51
C ARG A 83 -1.80 -4.40 -20.62
N GLN A 84 -1.10 -3.35 -20.20
CA GLN A 84 0.04 -3.46 -19.29
C GLN A 84 -0.41 -3.97 -17.93
N LEU A 85 -1.52 -3.44 -17.40
CA LEU A 85 -2.09 -3.91 -16.14
C LEU A 85 -2.42 -5.41 -16.22
N HIS A 86 -3.08 -5.86 -17.29
CA HIS A 86 -3.33 -7.29 -17.51
C HIS A 86 -2.05 -8.13 -17.55
N LYS A 87 -1.01 -7.66 -18.24
CA LYS A 87 0.29 -8.35 -18.27
C LYS A 87 0.89 -8.49 -16.86
N LEU A 88 0.82 -7.45 -16.04
CA LEU A 88 1.30 -7.46 -14.67
C LEU A 88 0.48 -8.42 -13.78
N LEU A 89 -0.85 -8.40 -13.90
CA LEU A 89 -1.72 -9.32 -13.17
C LEU A 89 -1.43 -10.79 -13.52
N THR A 90 -1.25 -11.10 -14.80
CA THR A 90 -0.87 -12.44 -15.25
C THR A 90 0.51 -12.85 -14.72
N LYS A 91 1.51 -11.95 -14.78
CA LYS A 91 2.85 -12.19 -14.24
C LYS A 91 2.81 -12.56 -12.76
N HIS A 92 1.94 -11.91 -11.98
CA HIS A 92 1.81 -12.14 -10.53
C HIS A 92 0.75 -13.18 -10.14
N GLY A 93 0.03 -13.76 -11.10
CA GLY A 93 -1.06 -14.70 -10.83
C GLY A 93 -2.25 -14.09 -10.08
N ILE A 94 -2.49 -12.78 -10.25
CA ILE A 94 -3.58 -12.06 -9.59
C ILE A 94 -4.81 -12.06 -10.49
N ARG A 95 -5.96 -12.46 -9.96
CA ARG A 95 -7.24 -12.43 -10.69
C ARG A 95 -8.04 -11.22 -10.23
N LYS A 96 -8.59 -10.46 -11.18
CA LYS A 96 -9.39 -9.26 -10.86
C LYS A 96 -10.74 -9.62 -10.25
N GLU A 97 -11.23 -10.82 -10.54
CA GLU A 97 -12.50 -11.37 -10.06
C GLU A 97 -12.52 -11.47 -8.54
N ASP A 98 -11.37 -11.76 -7.92
CA ASP A 98 -11.21 -11.87 -6.47
C ASP A 98 -11.46 -10.53 -5.73
N PHE A 99 -11.44 -9.41 -6.47
CA PHE A 99 -11.60 -8.05 -5.94
C PHE A 99 -12.94 -7.41 -6.34
N LYS A 100 -13.80 -8.14 -7.06
CA LYS A 100 -15.14 -7.65 -7.38
C LYS A 100 -16.05 -7.87 -6.17
N GLU A 101 -16.82 -6.85 -5.80
CA GLU A 101 -17.87 -7.02 -4.80
C GLU A 101 -18.90 -8.06 -5.30
N PRO A 102 -19.32 -9.02 -4.45
CA PRO A 102 -20.37 -9.96 -4.80
C PRO A 102 -21.67 -9.21 -5.06
N GLN A 103 -22.23 -9.37 -6.26
CA GLN A 103 -23.40 -8.62 -6.74
C GLN A 103 -24.74 -9.06 -6.12
N PHE A 104 -24.76 -9.68 -4.94
CA PHE A 104 -25.97 -10.24 -4.34
C PHE A 104 -26.19 -9.76 -2.90
N ALA A 105 -27.08 -8.77 -2.73
CA ALA A 105 -28.13 -8.72 -1.70
C ALA A 105 -28.91 -7.39 -1.77
N THR A 106 -29.80 -7.26 -2.75
CA THR A 106 -31.02 -6.46 -2.54
C THR A 106 -32.16 -7.22 -3.20
N THR A 107 -32.85 -8.00 -2.38
CA THR A 107 -34.24 -8.41 -2.59
C THR A 107 -35.13 -7.29 -2.04
#